data_AF-S6GGB5-F1
#
_entry.id   AF-S6GGB5-F1
#
_cell.length_a   1.000
_cell.length_b   1.000
_cell.length_c   1.000
_cell.angle_alpha   90.00
_cell.angle_beta   90.00
_cell.angle_gamma   90.00
#
_symmetry.space_group_name_H-M   'P 1'
#
loop_
_entity.id
_entity.type
_entity.pdbx_description
1 polymer ?
#
loop_
_entity_poly.entity_id
_entity_poly.type
_entity_poly.pdbx_seq_one_letter_code
_entity_poly.pdbx_strand_id
1 'polypeptide(L)'
;MKYLASCCLAILLSGCDTVYQPLGWDGGYEEKKIAEQHYWLQYLGNSTTSREWVIASWHQRAAQLCDNRYTVLTINSIAAAEKLDSIEKIVSTPMNRKNPTLSGEIRCD
;
A
#
# COMPACT_ATOMS: atom_id res chain seq x y z
N MET A 1 -4.10 48.47 -23.31
CA MET A 1 -4.52 47.54 -22.23
C MET A 1 -5.00 46.24 -22.85
N LYS A 2 -4.82 45.12 -22.15
CA LYS A 2 -5.38 43.77 -22.39
C LYS A 2 -4.50 42.80 -23.19
N TYR A 3 -3.55 42.17 -22.52
CA TYR A 3 -3.31 40.71 -22.62
C TYR A 3 -2.83 40.20 -21.25
N LEU A 4 -3.69 40.37 -20.24
CA LEU A 4 -3.56 39.74 -18.91
C LEU A 4 -4.66 38.69 -18.83
N ALA A 5 -4.45 37.51 -19.39
CA ALA A 5 -5.32 36.34 -19.17
C ALA A 5 -4.71 35.08 -19.78
N SER A 6 -3.61 34.57 -19.23
CA SER A 6 -3.22 33.18 -19.50
C SER A 6 -2.36 32.59 -18.38
N CYS A 7 -2.84 32.72 -17.14
CA CYS A 7 -2.31 31.99 -15.98
C CYS A 7 -3.50 31.56 -15.12
N CYS A 8 -4.25 30.51 -15.50
CA CYS A 8 -5.27 29.92 -14.61
C CYS A 8 -5.87 28.60 -15.16
N LEU A 9 -5.05 27.64 -15.61
CA LEU A 9 -5.59 26.31 -15.97
C LEU A 9 -4.65 25.15 -15.68
N ALA A 10 -4.06 25.11 -14.48
CA ALA A 10 -3.17 24.02 -14.07
C ALA A 10 -3.39 23.53 -12.62
N ILE A 11 -4.61 23.62 -12.08
CA ILE A 11 -4.90 23.13 -10.72
C ILE A 11 -6.29 22.49 -10.67
N LEU A 12 -6.49 21.32 -11.27
CA LEU A 12 -7.75 20.55 -11.13
C LEU A 12 -7.57 19.03 -11.04
N LEU A 13 -6.42 18.54 -10.55
CA LEU A 13 -6.29 17.13 -10.13
C LEU A 13 -5.59 17.01 -8.77
N SER A 14 -6.18 17.61 -7.74
CA SER A 14 -5.98 17.13 -6.37
C SER A 14 -6.78 15.84 -6.22
N GLY A 15 -6.25 14.74 -6.76
CA GLY A 15 -6.80 13.39 -6.59
C GLY A 15 -6.82 12.99 -5.13
N CYS A 16 -7.75 12.10 -4.75
CA CYS A 16 -7.76 11.49 -3.43
C CYS A 16 -6.36 11.00 -3.06
N ASP A 17 -5.98 11.30 -1.82
CA ASP A 17 -4.66 11.24 -1.18
C ASP A 17 -4.07 9.82 -1.03
N THR A 18 -4.37 8.89 -1.94
CA THR A 18 -3.84 7.53 -1.93
C THR A 18 -3.11 7.27 -3.24
N VAL A 19 -1.79 7.44 -3.21
CA VAL A 19 -0.93 7.30 -4.39
C VAL A 19 -0.19 5.97 -4.35
N TYR A 20 -0.13 5.26 -5.48
CA TYR A 20 0.77 4.12 -5.68
C TYR A 20 2.19 4.64 -5.92
N GLN A 21 3.05 4.54 -4.92
CA GLN A 21 4.39 5.14 -4.90
C GLN A 21 5.38 4.32 -4.08
N PRO A 22 6.70 4.48 -4.27
CA PRO A 22 7.70 3.98 -3.32
C PRO A 22 7.42 4.51 -1.91
N LEU A 23 7.83 3.75 -0.89
CA LEU A 23 7.57 4.06 0.50
C LEU A 23 8.13 5.44 0.87
N GLY A 24 7.24 6.32 1.30
CA GLY A 24 7.53 7.66 1.81
C GLY A 24 6.82 7.93 3.13
N TRP A 25 6.78 9.21 3.50
CA TRP A 25 6.17 9.67 4.76
C TRP A 25 4.67 9.39 4.85
N ASP A 26 3.99 9.28 3.70
CA ASP A 26 2.54 9.01 3.60
C ASP A 26 2.25 7.57 3.11
N GLY A 27 3.20 6.65 3.28
CA GLY A 27 3.08 5.27 2.86
C GLY A 27 3.61 5.02 1.44
N GLY A 28 3.26 3.85 0.89
CA GLY A 28 3.80 3.33 -0.37
C GLY A 28 4.37 1.92 -0.24
N TYR A 29 5.06 1.47 -1.28
CA TYR A 29 5.68 0.16 -1.34
C TYR A 29 7.19 0.20 -1.10
N GLU A 30 7.73 -0.82 -0.44
CA GLU A 30 9.16 -1.07 -0.38
C GLU A 30 9.44 -2.54 -0.68
N GLU A 31 10.57 -2.82 -1.34
CA GLU A 31 11.00 -4.18 -1.59
C GLU A 31 12.48 -4.39 -1.24
N LYS A 32 12.82 -5.66 -0.98
CA LYS A 32 14.18 -6.11 -0.74
C LYS A 32 14.40 -7.44 -1.46
N LYS A 33 15.43 -7.51 -2.31
CA LYS A 33 15.88 -8.78 -2.90
C LYS A 33 16.50 -9.64 -1.81
N ILE A 34 15.95 -10.83 -1.58
CA ILE A 34 16.49 -11.82 -0.62
C ILE A 34 17.48 -12.74 -1.34
N ALA A 35 17.10 -13.22 -2.52
CA ALA A 35 17.91 -14.08 -3.38
C ALA A 35 17.53 -13.87 -4.86
N GLU A 36 18.09 -14.65 -5.78
CA GLU A 36 17.63 -14.65 -7.16
C GLU A 36 16.16 -15.04 -7.25
N GLN A 37 15.39 -14.23 -7.97
CA GLN A 37 13.93 -14.40 -8.14
C GLN A 37 13.15 -14.46 -6.82
N HIS A 38 13.68 -13.96 -5.70
CA HIS A 38 13.03 -14.00 -4.39
C HIS A 38 13.12 -12.64 -3.72
N TYR A 39 11.96 -12.07 -3.40
CA TYR A 39 11.81 -10.73 -2.87
C TYR A 39 10.95 -10.74 -1.60
N TRP A 40 11.33 -9.89 -0.65
CA TRP A 40 10.42 -9.41 0.38
C TRP A 40 9.78 -8.11 -0.10
N LEU A 41 8.49 -7.94 0.15
CA LEU A 41 7.69 -6.82 -0.30
C LEU A 41 6.75 -6.35 0.81
N GLN A 42 6.66 -5.05 1.00
CA GLN A 42 5.69 -4.41 1.88
C GLN A 42 4.93 -3.29 1.16
N TYR A 43 3.66 -3.12 1.52
CA TYR A 43 2.86 -1.94 1.21
C TYR A 43 2.26 -1.35 2.49
N LEU A 44 2.55 -0.08 2.75
CA LEU A 44 2.02 0.71 3.85
C LEU A 44 0.98 1.70 3.33
N GLY A 45 -0.26 1.60 3.80
CA GLY A 45 -1.28 2.63 3.56
C GLY A 45 -1.14 3.81 4.52
N ASN A 46 -1.90 4.88 4.24
CA ASN A 46 -2.08 6.01 5.14
C ASN A 46 -3.46 5.98 5.84
N SER A 47 -3.84 7.08 6.49
CA SER A 47 -5.08 7.20 7.26
C SER A 47 -6.36 7.14 6.40
N THR A 48 -6.23 7.36 5.10
CA THR A 48 -7.34 7.35 4.12
C THR A 48 -7.33 6.11 3.23
N THR A 49 -6.23 5.36 3.23
CA THR A 49 -6.07 4.18 2.38
C THR A 49 -6.95 3.02 2.87
N SER A 50 -7.72 2.42 1.98
CA SER A 50 -8.49 1.21 2.30
C SER A 50 -7.59 -0.03 2.35
N ARG A 51 -8.02 -1.07 3.04
CA ARG A 51 -7.29 -2.35 3.10
C ARG A 51 -7.20 -3.00 1.72
N GLU A 52 -8.30 -2.96 0.97
CA GLU A 52 -8.42 -3.53 -0.36
C GLU A 52 -7.39 -2.89 -1.30
N TRP A 53 -7.18 -1.57 -1.16
CA TRP A 53 -6.14 -0.86 -1.89
C TRP A 53 -4.73 -1.34 -1.54
N VAL A 54 -4.42 -1.53 -0.25
CA VAL A 54 -3.12 -2.06 0.18
C VAL A 54 -2.87 -3.46 -0.40
N ILE A 55 -3.87 -4.33 -0.36
CA ILE A 55 -3.77 -5.69 -0.92
C ILE A 55 -3.56 -5.64 -2.43
N ALA A 56 -4.40 -4.88 -3.15
CA ALA A 56 -4.30 -4.74 -4.60
C ALA A 56 -2.95 -4.16 -5.02
N SER A 57 -2.48 -3.13 -4.32
CA SER A 57 -1.21 -2.47 -4.62
C SER A 57 -0.01 -3.35 -4.30
N TRP A 58 -0.06 -4.15 -3.24
CA TRP A 58 0.97 -5.15 -2.96
C TRP A 58 1.07 -6.20 -4.07
N HIS A 59 -0.07 -6.74 -4.53
CA HIS A 59 -0.09 -7.68 -5.66
C HIS A 59 0.36 -7.02 -6.98
N GLN A 60 0.00 -5.77 -7.22
CA GLN A 60 0.48 -4.99 -8.35
C GLN A 60 2.01 -4.87 -8.33
N ARG A 61 2.60 -4.59 -7.17
CA ARG A 61 4.06 -4.49 -7.06
C ARG A 61 4.75 -5.84 -7.23
N ALA A 62 4.19 -6.91 -6.67
CA ALA A 62 4.68 -8.27 -6.89
C ALA A 62 4.68 -8.66 -8.37
N ALA A 63 3.61 -8.33 -9.09
CA ALA A 63 3.52 -8.55 -10.53
C ALA A 63 4.58 -7.74 -11.30
N GLN A 64 4.85 -6.49 -10.92
CA GLN A 64 5.90 -5.68 -11.53
C GLN A 64 7.32 -6.23 -11.30
N LEU A 65 7.58 -6.84 -10.15
CA LEU A 65 8.89 -7.43 -9.83
C LEU A 65 9.16 -8.74 -10.59
N CYS A 66 8.12 -9.43 -11.01
CA CYS A 66 8.19 -10.78 -11.58
C CYS A 66 7.48 -10.92 -12.93
N ASP A 67 7.35 -9.84 -13.71
CA ASP A 67 6.71 -9.84 -15.03
C ASP A 67 5.33 -10.55 -15.07
N ASN A 68 4.52 -10.32 -14.03
CA ASN A 68 3.20 -10.92 -13.77
C ASN A 68 3.17 -12.41 -13.39
N ARG A 69 4.32 -13.07 -13.17
CA ARG A 69 4.39 -14.47 -12.76
C ARG A 69 5.11 -14.60 -11.43
N TYR A 70 4.34 -14.71 -10.36
CA TYR A 70 4.90 -14.89 -9.02
C TYR A 70 4.05 -15.83 -8.18
N THR A 71 4.73 -16.47 -7.24
CA THR A 71 4.15 -17.26 -6.18
C THR A 71 4.35 -16.53 -4.84
N VAL A 72 3.28 -16.41 -4.06
CA VAL A 72 3.35 -15.87 -2.68
C VAL A 72 3.84 -16.98 -1.75
N LEU A 73 4.99 -16.74 -1.09
CA LEU A 73 5.59 -17.69 -0.15
C LEU A 73 5.07 -17.46 1.27
N THR A 74 5.02 -16.19 1.69
CA THR A 74 4.57 -15.78 3.03
C THR A 74 3.77 -14.50 2.94
N ILE A 75 2.77 -14.34 3.82
CA ILE A 75 1.99 -13.12 3.92
C ILE A 75 1.73 -12.78 5.39
N ASN A 76 2.16 -11.61 5.80
CA ASN A 76 1.93 -11.03 7.11
C ASN A 76 1.02 -9.82 6.89
N SER A 77 -0.27 -10.01 7.14
CA SER A 77 -1.26 -8.94 7.06
C SER A 77 -1.79 -8.61 8.44
N ILE A 78 -2.11 -7.33 8.66
CA ILE A 78 -2.95 -6.95 9.79
C ILE A 78 -4.34 -7.60 9.66
N ALA A 79 -4.77 -7.99 8.46
CA ALA A 79 -6.02 -8.74 8.25
C ALA A 79 -6.02 -10.15 8.88
N ALA A 80 -4.86 -10.83 8.95
CA ALA A 80 -4.74 -12.10 9.65
C ALA A 80 -4.77 -11.90 11.19
N ALA A 81 -4.21 -10.79 11.67
CA ALA A 81 -4.30 -10.38 13.07
C ALA A 81 -5.72 -9.95 13.47
N GLU A 82 -6.56 -9.48 12.54
CA GLU A 82 -7.94 -9.08 12.84
C GLU A 82 -8.91 -10.24 13.12
N LYS A 83 -8.59 -11.45 12.64
CA LYS A 83 -9.33 -12.65 13.07
C LYS A 83 -9.16 -12.89 14.58
N LEU A 84 -8.10 -12.35 15.19
CA LEU A 84 -7.87 -12.31 16.63
C LEU A 84 -8.43 -11.02 17.28
N ASP A 85 -8.36 -9.86 16.61
CA ASP A 85 -8.93 -8.56 17.07
C ASP A 85 -10.45 -8.59 17.27
N SER A 86 -11.15 -9.44 16.54
CA SER A 86 -12.61 -9.64 16.70
C SER A 86 -12.99 -10.11 18.11
N ILE A 87 -12.03 -10.68 18.87
CA ILE A 87 -12.20 -11.09 20.27
C ILE A 87 -11.86 -9.94 21.24
N GLU A 88 -10.96 -9.03 20.85
CA GLU A 88 -10.49 -7.90 21.68
C GLU A 88 -11.42 -6.66 21.60
N LYS A 89 -12.21 -6.53 20.53
CA LYS A 89 -13.23 -5.48 20.33
C LYS A 89 -14.32 -5.38 21.40
N ILE A 90 -14.43 -6.38 22.28
CA ILE A 90 -15.35 -6.39 23.43
C ILE A 90 -14.79 -5.54 24.59
N VAL A 91 -13.49 -5.23 24.61
CA VAL A 91 -12.81 -4.56 25.72
C VAL A 91 -12.13 -3.26 25.24
N SER A 92 -12.94 -2.19 25.20
CA SER A 92 -12.56 -0.79 25.49
C SER A 92 -11.17 -0.27 25.07
N THR A 93 -11.09 0.45 23.95
CA THR A 93 -10.58 1.85 23.89
C THR A 93 -10.75 2.47 22.49
N PRO A 94 -11.14 3.76 22.37
CA PRO A 94 -11.15 4.47 21.11
C PRO A 94 -9.76 5.07 20.82
N MET A 95 -9.34 5.05 19.56
CA MET A 95 -8.18 5.78 18.99
C MET A 95 -6.78 5.14 19.05
N ASN A 96 -6.63 3.91 18.54
CA ASN A 96 -5.35 3.51 17.91
C ASN A 96 -5.61 2.85 16.54
N ARG A 97 -6.12 3.62 15.57
CA ARG A 97 -6.20 3.14 14.19
C ARG A 97 -4.79 3.14 13.60
N LYS A 98 -4.15 1.98 13.62
CA LYS A 98 -2.91 1.75 12.87
C LYS A 98 -3.25 1.73 11.37
N ASN A 99 -2.43 2.39 10.55
CA ASN A 99 -2.60 2.36 9.10
C ASN A 99 -2.52 0.91 8.58
N PRO A 100 -3.30 0.55 7.54
CA PRO A 100 -3.24 -0.79 6.98
C PRO A 100 -1.86 -1.07 6.39
N THR A 101 -1.38 -2.29 6.60
CA THR A 101 -0.08 -2.75 6.08
C THR A 101 -0.21 -4.19 5.63
N LEU A 102 0.50 -4.51 4.55
CA LEU A 102 0.69 -5.87 4.07
C LEU A 102 2.17 -6.08 3.77
N SER A 103 2.77 -7.12 4.34
CA SER A 103 4.12 -7.54 3.98
C SER A 103 4.17 -9.04 3.70
N GLY A 104 5.18 -9.48 2.97
CA GLY A 104 5.30 -10.88 2.60
C GLY A 104 6.49 -11.14 1.70
N GLU A 105 6.68 -12.41 1.36
CA GLU A 105 7.71 -12.85 0.44
C GLU A 105 7.08 -13.44 -0.83
N ILE A 106 7.70 -13.14 -1.96
CA ILE A 106 7.32 -13.65 -3.27
C ILE A 106 8.51 -14.30 -3.95
N ARG A 107 8.22 -15.29 -4.81
CA ARG A 107 9.17 -15.86 -5.75
C ARG A 107 8.66 -15.66 -7.17
N CYS A 108 9.51 -15.23 -8.09
CA CYS A 108 9.18 -15.16 -9.51
C CYS A 108 9.23 -16.55 -10.14
N ASP A 109 8.34 -16.80 -11.10
CA ASP A 109 8.21 -18.07 -11.84
C ASP A 109 8.59 -17.91 -13.32
#